data_AF-A0A944QAD8-F1
#
_entry.id   AF-A0A944QAD8-F1
#
_cell.length_a   1.000
_cell.length_b   1.000
_cell.length_c   1.000
_cell.angle_alpha   90.00
_cell.angle_beta   90.00
_cell.angle_gamma   90.00
#
_symmetry.space_group_name_H-M   'P 1'
#
loop_
_entity.id
_entity.type
_entity.pdbx_description
1 polymer ?
#
loop_
_entity_poly.entity_id
_entity_poly.type
_entity_poly.pdbx_seq_one_letter_code
_entity_poly.pdbx_strand_id
1 'polypeptide(L)'
;MIIQAGFDFQLIARPFIVPDGYLLPRLVVMGLDSEMQLDTIEVVSDEFAGTLEPFRDAILNAFDPKWTKYFAIAHAGIWCENSYDDPILVEARLLAEETEKQGVHMIGHFGIDETGYMSAMAHSYFDQYPSHKDLPRTMTHWVHSKIGVCG
;
A
#
# COMPACT_ATOMS: atom_id res chain seq x y z
N MET A 1 10.68 9.28 4.32
CA MET A 1 9.73 10.01 3.44
C MET A 1 8.35 9.93 4.10
N ILE A 2 7.58 11.02 4.18
CA ILE A 2 6.21 10.96 4.70
C ILE A 2 5.28 10.59 3.54
N ILE A 3 4.46 9.55 3.71
CA ILE A 3 3.45 9.14 2.73
C ILE A 3 2.15 9.90 3.01
N GLN A 4 1.65 10.61 2.01
CA GLN A 4 0.52 11.53 2.13
C GLN A 4 -0.71 11.05 1.36
N ALA A 5 -0.51 10.29 0.28
CA ALA A 5 -1.57 9.72 -0.54
C ALA A 5 -1.16 8.33 -1.06
N GLY A 6 -2.12 7.52 -1.50
CA GLY A 6 -1.76 6.23 -2.11
C GLY A 6 -1.00 6.35 -3.43
N PHE A 7 -1.06 7.50 -4.10
CA PHE A 7 -0.19 7.76 -5.25
C PHE A 7 1.31 7.73 -4.88
N ASP A 8 1.68 8.03 -3.64
CA ASP A 8 3.07 7.92 -3.19
C ASP A 8 3.53 6.46 -3.18
N PHE A 9 2.65 5.54 -2.78
CA PHE A 9 2.97 4.11 -2.75
C PHE A 9 3.23 3.53 -4.15
N GLN A 10 2.43 3.89 -5.14
CA GLN A 10 2.69 3.41 -6.51
C GLN A 10 4.01 3.98 -7.04
N LEU A 11 4.36 5.24 -6.75
CA LEU A 11 5.65 5.81 -7.14
C LEU A 11 6.84 5.09 -6.48
N ILE A 12 6.68 4.68 -5.22
CA ILE A 12 7.71 3.95 -4.47
C ILE A 12 7.86 2.52 -4.98
N ALA A 13 6.74 1.83 -5.25
CA ALA A 13 6.75 0.44 -5.67
C ALA A 13 7.10 0.25 -7.16
N ARG A 14 6.77 1.21 -8.02
CA ARG A 14 6.92 1.06 -9.48
C ARG A 14 8.36 0.75 -9.94
N PRO A 15 9.43 1.35 -9.39
CA PRO A 15 10.80 0.96 -9.75
C PRO A 15 11.14 -0.52 -9.48
N PHE A 16 10.44 -1.17 -8.55
CA PHE A 16 10.65 -2.58 -8.25
C PHE A 16 9.88 -3.49 -9.19
N ILE A 17 8.66 -3.08 -9.60
CA ILE A 17 7.75 -3.90 -10.41
C ILE A 17 7.88 -3.63 -11.91
N VAL A 18 8.13 -2.38 -12.31
CA VAL A 18 8.27 -1.95 -13.71
C VAL A 18 9.55 -1.13 -13.93
N PRO A 19 10.74 -1.67 -13.62
CA PRO A 19 11.99 -0.98 -13.93
C PRO A 19 12.13 -0.76 -15.44
N ASP A 20 12.44 0.48 -15.83
CA ASP A 20 12.66 0.87 -17.23
C ASP A 20 11.54 0.46 -18.20
N GLY A 21 10.30 0.34 -17.70
CA GLY A 21 9.14 -0.06 -18.51
C GLY A 21 8.94 -1.57 -18.66
N TYR A 22 9.76 -2.41 -18.01
CA TYR A 22 9.65 -3.87 -18.06
C TYR A 22 8.96 -4.43 -16.83
N LEU A 23 7.82 -5.10 -17.01
CA LEU A 23 7.10 -5.74 -15.92
C LEU A 23 7.87 -6.96 -15.38
N LEU A 24 8.20 -6.92 -14.09
CA LEU A 24 8.76 -8.01 -13.32
C LEU A 24 7.67 -8.59 -12.42
N PRO A 25 7.59 -9.93 -12.27
CA PRO A 25 6.56 -10.59 -11.46
C PRO A 25 6.92 -10.47 -9.96
N ARG A 26 6.86 -9.26 -9.40
CA ARG A 26 7.27 -8.99 -8.03
C ARG A 26 6.09 -8.70 -7.11
N LEU A 27 6.30 -9.00 -5.83
CA LEU A 27 5.46 -8.57 -4.72
C LEU A 27 6.32 -7.74 -3.76
N VAL A 28 5.84 -6.55 -3.44
CA VAL A 28 6.53 -5.54 -2.64
C VAL A 28 5.68 -5.20 -1.43
N VAL A 29 6.30 -5.11 -0.26
CA VAL A 29 5.71 -4.65 0.98
C VAL A 29 6.36 -3.33 1.38
N MET A 30 5.56 -2.37 1.80
CA MET A 30 6.02 -1.06 2.25
C MET A 30 5.50 -0.80 3.66
N GLY A 31 6.39 -0.71 4.64
CA GLY A 31 6.05 -0.46 6.05
C GLY A 31 6.13 1.02 6.42
N LEU A 32 5.22 1.45 7.28
CA LEU A 32 5.13 2.80 7.81
C LEU A 32 5.03 2.80 9.34
N ASP A 33 5.62 3.82 9.95
CA ASP A 33 5.44 4.10 11.38
C ASP A 33 4.10 4.80 11.69
N SER A 34 3.87 5.11 12.96
CA SER A 34 2.66 5.82 13.42
C SER A 34 2.50 7.24 12.87
N GLU A 35 3.54 7.82 12.29
CA GLU A 35 3.53 9.17 11.71
C GLU A 35 3.48 9.15 10.18
N MET A 36 3.25 7.98 9.58
CA MET A 36 3.27 7.75 8.12
C MET A 36 4.65 7.95 7.49
N GLN A 37 5.72 7.83 8.27
CA GLN A 37 7.06 7.80 7.73
C GLN A 37 7.36 6.41 7.17
N LEU A 38 7.85 6.38 5.94
CA LEU A 38 8.37 5.17 5.29
C LEU A 38 9.54 4.60 6.09
N ASP A 39 9.32 3.41 6.61
CA ASP A 39 10.25 2.65 7.44
C ASP A 39 10.94 1.56 6.61
N THR A 40 10.15 0.72 5.94
CA THR A 40 10.66 -0.41 5.14
C THR A 40 10.09 -0.44 3.73
N ILE A 41 10.90 -0.93 2.78
CA ILE A 41 10.47 -1.40 1.47
C ILE A 41 11.14 -2.75 1.25
N GLU A 42 10.36 -3.79 1.03
CA GLU A 42 10.88 -5.15 0.83
C GLU A 42 10.24 -5.81 -0.38
N VAL A 43 11.06 -6.40 -1.24
CA VAL A 43 10.59 -7.30 -2.31
C VAL A 43 10.50 -8.70 -1.70
N VAL A 44 9.28 -9.13 -1.36
CA VAL A 44 9.04 -10.42 -0.68
C VAL A 44 8.92 -11.59 -1.66
N SER A 45 8.80 -11.30 -2.96
CA SER A 45 8.84 -12.31 -4.03
C SER A 45 9.30 -11.71 -5.36
N ASP A 46 10.14 -12.44 -6.08
CA ASP A 46 10.52 -12.19 -7.48
C ASP A 46 9.73 -13.07 -8.47
N GLU A 47 8.76 -13.87 -7.99
CA GLU A 47 7.97 -14.83 -8.78
C GLU A 47 6.47 -14.76 -8.45
N PHE A 48 5.94 -13.56 -8.23
CA PHE A 48 4.54 -13.34 -7.94
C PHE A 48 3.64 -13.77 -9.11
N ALA A 49 2.72 -14.70 -8.84
CA ALA A 49 1.86 -15.33 -9.83
C ALA A 49 0.36 -15.02 -9.63
N GLY A 50 0.04 -13.85 -9.05
CA GLY A 50 -1.35 -13.39 -8.89
C GLY A 50 -2.06 -13.87 -7.62
N THR A 51 -1.32 -14.41 -6.64
CA THR A 51 -1.86 -14.81 -5.33
C THR A 51 -0.86 -14.49 -4.21
N LEU A 52 -1.37 -13.98 -3.09
CA LEU A 52 -0.65 -13.67 -1.85
C LEU A 52 -0.50 -14.89 -0.95
N GLU A 53 -1.32 -15.93 -1.12
CA GLU A 53 -1.37 -17.09 -0.21
C GLU A 53 0.02 -17.71 0.06
N PRO A 54 0.88 -17.96 -0.96
CA PRO A 54 2.21 -18.52 -0.75
C PRO A 54 3.18 -17.59 -0.02
N PHE A 55 2.91 -16.28 -0.02
CA PHE A 55 3.80 -15.24 0.48
C PHE A 55 3.33 -14.65 1.81
N ARG A 56 2.23 -15.15 2.36
CA ARG A 56 1.62 -14.62 3.60
C ARG A 56 2.63 -14.48 4.74
N ASP A 57 3.38 -15.55 5.03
CA ASP A 57 4.40 -15.53 6.08
C ASP A 57 5.53 -14.54 5.77
N ALA A 58 5.94 -14.43 4.50
CA ALA A 58 6.96 -13.47 4.09
C ALA A 58 6.48 -12.03 4.28
N ILE A 59 5.23 -11.72 3.94
CA ILE A 59 4.63 -10.40 4.15
C ILE A 59 4.58 -10.06 5.65
N LEU A 60 4.13 -10.99 6.49
CA LEU A 60 4.05 -10.79 7.94
C LEU A 60 5.42 -10.58 8.59
N ASN A 61 6.47 -11.17 8.01
CA ASN A 61 7.85 -11.02 8.50
C ASN A 61 8.57 -9.79 7.92
N ALA A 62 7.98 -9.10 6.94
CA ALA A 62 8.58 -7.93 6.27
C ALA A 62 8.52 -6.63 7.08
N PHE A 63 7.86 -6.65 8.25
CA PHE A 63 7.73 -5.50 9.13
C PHE A 63 7.93 -5.87 10.60
N ASP A 64 8.46 -4.93 11.40
CA ASP A 64 8.56 -5.09 12.85
C ASP A 64 7.29 -4.54 13.52
N PRO A 65 6.43 -5.37 14.13
CA PRO A 65 5.18 -4.92 14.74
C PRO A 65 5.36 -3.86 15.85
N LYS A 66 6.57 -3.74 16.42
CA LYS A 66 6.87 -2.71 17.40
C LYS A 66 6.94 -1.32 16.77
N TRP A 67 7.47 -1.22 15.56
CA TRP A 67 7.74 0.04 14.87
C TRP A 67 6.71 0.32 13.79
N THR A 68 6.40 -0.68 12.98
CA THR A 68 5.42 -0.57 11.90
C THR A 68 4.01 -0.52 12.47
N LYS A 69 3.22 0.45 12.00
CA LYS A 69 1.79 0.62 12.31
C LYS A 69 0.91 0.50 11.10
N TYR A 70 1.41 0.91 9.94
CA TYR A 70 0.70 0.74 8.69
C TYR A 70 1.59 0.06 7.67
N PHE A 71 0.97 -0.59 6.70
CA PHE A 71 1.69 -1.10 5.55
C PHE A 71 0.84 -1.04 4.29
N ALA A 72 1.51 -1.10 3.15
CA ALA A 72 0.88 -1.31 1.86
C ALA A 72 1.58 -2.43 1.10
N ILE A 73 0.83 -3.09 0.22
CA ILE A 73 1.36 -4.09 -0.70
C ILE A 73 1.24 -3.61 -2.14
N ALA A 74 2.21 -3.94 -2.98
CA ALA A 74 2.16 -3.69 -4.40
C ALA A 74 2.66 -4.91 -5.16
N HIS A 75 2.01 -5.27 -6.27
CA HIS A 75 2.40 -6.44 -7.04
C HIS A 75 2.23 -6.24 -8.55
N ALA A 76 2.88 -7.12 -9.31
CA ALA A 76 2.69 -7.22 -10.76
C ALA A 76 1.25 -7.64 -11.11
N GLY A 77 0.71 -7.01 -12.14
CA GLY A 77 -0.63 -7.26 -12.66
C GLY A 77 -1.69 -6.35 -12.07
N ILE A 78 -2.72 -6.07 -12.88
CA ILE A 78 -3.88 -5.26 -12.51
C ILE A 78 -5.15 -6.10 -12.51
N TRP A 79 -6.14 -5.69 -11.73
CA TRP A 79 -7.49 -6.27 -11.73
C TRP A 79 -8.49 -5.31 -12.39
N CYS A 80 -9.69 -5.79 -12.65
CA CYS A 80 -10.77 -4.94 -13.18
C CYS A 80 -11.30 -4.01 -12.09
N GLU A 81 -11.43 -2.71 -12.38
CA GLU A 81 -11.90 -1.66 -11.44
C GLU A 81 -13.23 -2.00 -10.75
N ASN A 82 -14.11 -2.73 -11.44
CA ASN A 82 -15.44 -3.10 -10.92
C ASN A 82 -15.50 -4.52 -10.34
N SER A 83 -14.37 -5.22 -10.23
CA SER A 83 -14.31 -6.60 -9.71
C SER A 83 -13.89 -6.61 -8.25
N TYR A 84 -14.85 -6.35 -7.36
CA TYR A 84 -14.64 -6.38 -5.91
C TYR A 84 -14.43 -7.79 -5.34
N ASP A 85 -14.79 -8.82 -6.11
CA ASP A 85 -14.66 -10.24 -5.74
C ASP A 85 -13.46 -10.91 -6.43
N ASP A 86 -12.54 -10.12 -7.02
CA ASP A 86 -11.30 -10.66 -7.58
C ASP A 86 -10.53 -11.41 -6.47
N PRO A 87 -10.06 -12.65 -6.71
CA PRO A 87 -9.36 -13.44 -5.70
C PRO A 87 -8.25 -12.68 -4.98
N ILE A 88 -7.50 -11.83 -5.68
CA ILE A 88 -6.40 -11.07 -5.08
C ILE A 88 -6.88 -10.06 -4.03
N LEU A 89 -8.07 -9.46 -4.24
CA LEU A 89 -8.67 -8.52 -3.30
C LEU A 89 -9.23 -9.23 -2.07
N VAL A 90 -9.79 -10.42 -2.27
CA VAL A 90 -10.27 -11.27 -1.16
C VAL A 90 -9.10 -11.69 -0.28
N GLU A 91 -8.00 -12.15 -0.88
CA GLU A 91 -6.78 -12.52 -0.17
C GLU A 91 -6.18 -11.32 0.58
N ALA A 92 -6.12 -10.15 -0.05
CA ALA A 92 -5.62 -8.93 0.59
C ALA A 92 -6.49 -8.51 1.79
N ARG A 93 -7.81 -8.66 1.71
CA ARG A 93 -8.71 -8.41 2.85
C ARG A 93 -8.43 -9.37 4.02
N LEU A 94 -8.27 -10.67 3.74
CA LEU A 94 -7.96 -11.66 4.77
C LEU A 94 -6.61 -11.39 5.43
N LEU A 95 -5.61 -10.95 4.65
CA LEU A 95 -4.32 -10.52 5.16
C LEU A 95 -4.47 -9.29 6.07
N ALA A 96 -5.24 -8.28 5.65
CA ALA A 96 -5.49 -7.07 6.45
C ALA A 96 -6.16 -7.39 7.81
N GLU A 97 -7.17 -8.28 7.81
CA GLU A 97 -7.84 -8.74 9.04
C GLU A 97 -6.89 -9.47 10.00
N GLU A 98 -5.88 -10.17 9.48
CA GLU A 98 -4.88 -10.84 10.30
C GLU A 98 -3.85 -9.87 10.89
N THR A 99 -3.33 -8.96 10.07
CA THR A 99 -2.35 -7.97 10.53
C THR A 99 -2.97 -7.03 11.56
N GLU A 100 -4.27 -6.73 11.43
CA GLU A 100 -5.00 -5.91 12.39
C GLU A 100 -5.02 -6.55 13.79
N LYS A 101 -5.09 -7.89 13.90
CA LYS A 101 -4.98 -8.60 15.19
C LYS A 101 -3.61 -8.41 15.84
N GLN A 102 -2.60 -8.02 15.07
CA GLN A 102 -1.24 -7.72 15.53
C GLN A 102 -1.00 -6.21 15.72
N GLY A 103 -2.02 -5.37 15.50
CA GLY A 103 -1.93 -3.92 15.61
C GLY A 103 -1.22 -3.25 14.43
N VAL A 104 -1.18 -3.90 13.27
CA VAL A 104 -0.61 -3.39 12.03
C VAL A 104 -1.72 -3.31 10.97
N HIS A 105 -1.94 -2.13 10.40
CA HIS A 105 -3.08 -1.89 9.51
C HIS A 105 -2.65 -1.82 8.05
N MET A 106 -3.28 -2.60 7.17
CA MET A 106 -3.11 -2.41 5.73
C MET A 106 -3.83 -1.15 5.31
N ILE A 107 -3.13 -0.23 4.67
CA ILE A 107 -3.71 1.03 4.20
C ILE A 107 -3.75 1.16 2.68
N GLY A 108 -3.08 0.27 1.94
CA GLY A 108 -3.10 0.28 0.48
C GLY A 108 -2.72 -1.06 -0.14
N HIS A 109 -3.38 -1.40 -1.25
CA HIS A 109 -3.10 -2.55 -2.08
C HIS A 109 -3.07 -2.12 -3.54
N PHE A 110 -1.94 -2.34 -4.21
CA PHE A 110 -1.67 -1.84 -5.54
C PHE A 110 -1.35 -2.97 -6.52
N GLY A 111 -2.08 -3.03 -7.63
CA GLY A 111 -1.72 -3.82 -8.80
C GLY A 111 -1.06 -2.90 -9.81
N ILE A 112 0.11 -3.27 -10.34
CA ILE A 112 0.91 -2.41 -11.22
C ILE A 112 1.27 -3.18 -12.48
N ASP A 113 1.13 -2.51 -13.63
CA ASP A 113 1.61 -2.98 -14.92
C ASP A 113 2.35 -1.86 -15.69
N GLU A 114 2.78 -2.16 -16.92
CA GLU A 114 3.49 -1.23 -17.78
C GLU A 114 2.67 0.03 -18.10
N THR A 115 1.34 -0.08 -18.09
CA THR A 115 0.41 0.98 -18.52
C THR A 115 -0.07 1.86 -17.37
N GLY A 116 -0.07 1.35 -16.15
CA GLY A 116 -0.57 2.09 -15.00
C GLY A 116 -0.61 1.29 -13.71
N TYR A 117 -1.62 1.59 -12.89
CA TYR A 117 -1.87 0.90 -11.64
C TYR A 117 -3.36 0.86 -11.30
N MET A 118 -3.73 -0.13 -10.52
CA MET A 118 -5.00 -0.26 -9.81
C MET A 118 -4.75 -0.17 -8.31
N SER A 119 -5.68 0.43 -7.59
CA SER A 119 -5.59 0.61 -6.14
C SER A 119 -6.85 0.09 -5.49
N ALA A 120 -6.69 -0.71 -4.45
CA ALA A 120 -7.73 -1.03 -3.49
C ALA A 120 -7.30 -0.42 -2.16
N MET A 121 -8.16 0.42 -1.59
CA MET A 121 -7.78 1.37 -0.52
C MET A 121 -6.77 2.42 -1.05
N ALA A 122 -6.53 3.48 -0.28
CA ALA A 122 -5.60 4.57 -0.64
C ALA A 122 -5.77 5.24 -2.04
N HIS A 123 -6.95 5.24 -2.65
CA HIS A 123 -7.31 6.03 -3.84
C HIS A 123 -6.92 7.53 -3.82
N SER A 124 -6.72 8.15 -2.65
CA SER A 124 -6.45 9.59 -2.53
C SER A 124 -5.58 9.91 -1.31
N TYR A 125 -5.55 11.19 -0.93
CA TYR A 125 -4.96 11.67 0.31
C TYR A 125 -5.62 11.04 1.54
N PHE A 126 -4.80 10.70 2.53
CA PHE A 126 -5.26 9.96 3.70
C PHE A 126 -6.21 10.73 4.62
N ASP A 127 -6.23 12.07 4.57
CA ASP A 127 -7.22 12.90 5.30
C ASP A 127 -8.64 12.76 4.77
N GLN A 128 -8.80 12.27 3.54
CA GLN A 128 -10.09 12.10 2.92
C GLN A 128 -10.79 10.81 3.36
N TYR A 129 -10.15 9.97 4.19
CA TYR A 129 -10.71 8.70 4.66
C TYR A 129 -11.45 8.86 5.99
N PRO A 130 -12.80 8.81 6.01
CA PRO A 130 -13.58 9.05 7.22
C PRO A 130 -13.53 7.88 8.23
N SER A 131 -13.08 6.70 7.81
CA SER A 131 -13.00 5.48 8.63
C SER A 131 -11.68 5.30 9.38
N HIS A 132 -10.66 6.08 9.08
CA HIS A 132 -9.32 5.90 9.66
C HIS A 132 -9.09 6.85 10.83
N LYS A 133 -9.84 6.63 11.92
CA LYS A 133 -9.70 7.41 13.18
C LYS A 133 -8.28 7.38 13.75
N ASP A 134 -7.52 6.35 13.39
CA ASP A 134 -6.18 6.08 13.89
C ASP A 134 -5.08 6.57 12.95
N LEU A 135 -5.38 7.04 11.73
CA LEU A 135 -4.34 7.67 10.90
C LEU A 135 -3.94 9.01 11.54
N PRO A 136 -2.63 9.31 11.61
CA PRO A 136 -2.17 10.50 12.26
C PRO A 136 -2.73 11.73 11.54
N ARG A 137 -3.25 12.67 12.33
CA ARG A 137 -3.69 14.00 11.87
C ARG A 137 -2.48 14.88 11.51
N THR A 138 -1.48 14.36 10.80
CA THR A 138 -0.33 15.14 10.27
C THR A 138 -0.77 16.36 9.46
N MET A 139 -2.06 16.40 9.09
CA MET A 139 -2.76 17.41 8.31
C MET A 139 -3.05 18.73 9.03
N THR A 140 -3.10 18.84 10.37
CA THR A 140 -3.55 20.11 11.01
C THR A 140 -2.70 21.33 10.65
N HIS A 141 -1.42 21.13 10.29
CA HIS A 141 -0.52 22.23 9.94
C HIS A 141 -0.61 22.66 8.46
N TRP A 142 -1.19 21.85 7.58
CA TRP A 142 -1.22 22.11 6.13
C TRP A 142 -2.61 22.48 5.57
N VAL A 143 -3.70 22.22 6.30
CA VAL A 143 -5.02 22.82 5.99
C VAL A 143 -4.96 24.36 6.01
N HIS A 144 -3.95 24.94 6.65
CA HIS A 144 -3.69 26.39 6.66
C HIS A 144 -2.53 26.85 5.77
N SER A 145 -1.95 25.95 4.96
CA SER A 145 -0.97 26.33 3.94
C SER A 145 -1.69 27.13 2.85
N LYS A 146 -1.34 28.42 2.72
CA LYS A 146 -1.91 29.37 1.73
C LYS A 146 -1.71 28.96 0.26
N ILE A 147 -1.12 27.80 -0.02
CA ILE A 147 -0.73 27.36 -1.36
C ILE A 147 -1.71 26.31 -1.93
N GLY A 148 -2.61 25.75 -1.11
CA GLY A 148 -3.50 24.66 -1.48
C GLY A 148 -4.97 25.03 -1.71
N VAL A 149 -5.28 26.19 -2.32
CA VAL A 149 -6.66 26.48 -2.75
C VAL A 149 -6.75 26.23 -4.25
N CYS A 150 -7.16 25.04 -4.64
CA CYS A 150 -7.77 24.85 -5.96
C CYS A 150 -9.11 25.60 -5.93
N GLY A 151 -9.19 26.70 -6.68
CA GLY A 151 -10.46 27.35 -7.01
C GLY A 151 -11.26 26.57 -8.05
#